data_AF-A0A2M7BBU5-F1
#
_entry.id   AF-A0A2M7BBU5-F1
#
_cell.length_a   1.000
_cell.length_b   1.000
_cell.length_c   1.000
_cell.angle_alpha   90.00
_cell.angle_beta   90.00
_cell.angle_gamma   90.00
#
_symmetry.space_group_name_H-M   'P 1'
#
loop_
_entity.id
_entity.type
_entity.pdbx_description
1 polymer ?
#
loop_
_entity_poly.entity_id
_entity_poly.type
_entity_poly.pdbx_seq_one_letter_code
_entity_poly.pdbx_strand_id
1 'polypeptide(L)'
;MGSYLIMAVLVIGFATMIFVINKKLSGSKQDETIVSWLKTMQNSLDTRLDSATQLMGQIRQDAGRFAELSLSMKNLQDYLKSPKLRGNIGEEVLKDLISQMFPKNSFFLQYAFKSGDKVDAAIKTEAGILPIDSKFPAENFQKMMASENEAEKENARKDFTRDVKKHITDISQKYILPEEGTMDFALMYIPSEPVYYELVNDMEITEFARKNRVYPVSPNTLYANLQVILLSFQGKDIELKSHQLFAVLRGIQKDYGKLGERLSLLNKHLTNAYNQMSSVGTEYTLMGQKLSSTQNLEGGEEIKRISSKD
;
A
#
# COMPACT_ATOMS: atom_id res chain seq x y z
N MET A 1 -74.31 -8.69 -38.98
CA MET A 1 -73.16 -9.62 -39.12
C MET A 1 -71.82 -8.90 -39.39
N GLY A 2 -71.76 -7.80 -40.16
CA GLY A 2 -70.48 -7.15 -40.51
C GLY A 2 -69.67 -6.55 -39.35
N SER A 3 -70.33 -5.96 -38.34
CA SER A 3 -69.64 -5.30 -37.21
C SER A 3 -68.83 -6.26 -36.32
N TYR A 4 -69.37 -7.46 -36.05
CA TYR A 4 -68.66 -8.52 -35.30
C TYR A 4 -67.42 -9.05 -36.04
N LEU A 5 -67.46 -9.05 -37.37
CA LEU A 5 -66.37 -9.50 -38.24
C LEU A 5 -65.21 -8.49 -38.22
N ILE A 6 -65.52 -7.19 -38.23
CA ILE A 6 -64.54 -6.11 -38.10
C ILE A 6 -63.91 -6.11 -36.70
N MET A 7 -64.72 -6.29 -35.65
CA MET A 7 -64.21 -6.43 -34.27
C MET A 7 -63.32 -7.66 -34.11
N ALA A 8 -63.67 -8.80 -34.71
CA ALA A 8 -62.84 -10.00 -34.67
C ALA A 8 -61.50 -9.80 -35.37
N VAL A 9 -61.48 -9.13 -36.53
CA VAL A 9 -60.24 -8.82 -37.26
C VAL A 9 -59.37 -7.82 -36.49
N LEU A 10 -59.96 -6.84 -35.82
CA LEU A 10 -59.22 -5.91 -34.96
C LEU A 10 -58.65 -6.59 -33.72
N VAL A 11 -59.40 -7.48 -33.06
CA VAL A 11 -58.91 -8.24 -31.90
C VAL A 11 -57.79 -9.19 -32.30
N ILE A 12 -57.89 -9.86 -33.45
CA ILE A 12 -56.83 -10.74 -33.98
C ILE A 12 -55.61 -9.91 -34.41
N GLY A 13 -55.82 -8.75 -35.05
CA GLY A 13 -54.77 -7.79 -35.39
C GLY A 13 -54.06 -7.26 -34.16
N PHE A 14 -54.80 -6.94 -33.09
CA PHE A 14 -54.24 -6.47 -31.83
C PHE A 14 -53.54 -7.58 -31.06
N ALA A 15 -54.09 -8.81 -31.07
CA ALA A 15 -53.45 -9.98 -30.47
C ALA A 15 -52.15 -10.34 -31.20
N THR A 16 -52.13 -10.26 -32.54
CA THR A 16 -50.92 -10.48 -33.35
C THR A 16 -49.92 -9.35 -33.18
N MET A 17 -50.37 -8.10 -33.07
CA MET A 17 -49.50 -6.95 -32.79
C MET A 17 -48.93 -7.00 -31.37
N ILE A 18 -49.74 -7.32 -30.35
CA ILE A 18 -49.27 -7.61 -28.99
C ILE A 18 -48.31 -8.79 -29.03
N PHE A 19 -48.59 -9.86 -29.77
CA PHE A 19 -47.68 -11.00 -29.88
C PHE A 19 -46.35 -10.62 -30.55
N VAL A 20 -46.37 -9.78 -31.60
CA VAL A 20 -45.17 -9.30 -32.28
C VAL A 20 -44.40 -8.32 -31.40
N ILE A 21 -45.07 -7.40 -30.71
CA ILE A 21 -44.47 -6.47 -29.75
C ILE A 21 -43.90 -7.24 -28.57
N ASN A 22 -44.63 -8.20 -28.00
CA ASN A 22 -44.18 -9.04 -26.91
C ASN A 22 -43.05 -9.98 -27.36
N LYS A 23 -43.01 -10.41 -28.63
CA LYS A 23 -41.89 -11.17 -29.22
C LYS A 23 -40.69 -10.28 -29.54
N LYS A 24 -40.88 -9.00 -29.85
CA LYS A 24 -39.82 -8.02 -30.12
C LYS A 24 -39.25 -7.41 -28.82
N LEU A 25 -40.08 -7.30 -27.78
CA LEU A 25 -39.72 -6.99 -26.39
C LEU A 25 -39.11 -8.20 -25.68
N SER A 26 -39.70 -9.40 -25.79
CA SER A 26 -39.07 -10.66 -25.32
C SER A 26 -37.85 -11.07 -26.18
N GLY A 27 -37.67 -10.41 -27.32
CA GLY A 27 -36.46 -10.44 -28.14
C GLY A 27 -35.31 -9.61 -27.55
N SER A 28 -35.55 -8.75 -26.55
CA SER A 28 -34.50 -8.06 -25.80
C SER A 28 -33.94 -8.96 -24.68
N LYS A 29 -33.31 -10.08 -25.07
CA LYS A 29 -32.32 -10.75 -24.19
C LYS A 29 -31.28 -9.76 -23.64
N GLN A 30 -31.13 -8.61 -24.30
CA GLN A 30 -30.25 -7.52 -23.94
C GLN A 30 -30.58 -6.86 -22.59
N ASP A 31 -31.84 -6.71 -22.18
CA ASP A 31 -32.18 -5.96 -20.94
C ASP A 31 -31.92 -6.78 -19.66
N GLU A 32 -32.29 -8.07 -19.63
CA GLU A 32 -31.90 -8.98 -18.53
C GLU A 32 -30.38 -9.12 -18.45
N THR A 33 -29.67 -9.17 -19.58
CA THR A 33 -28.20 -9.23 -19.58
C THR A 33 -27.57 -7.92 -19.09
N ILE A 34 -28.17 -6.76 -19.37
CA ILE A 34 -27.69 -5.47 -18.85
C ILE A 34 -27.89 -5.42 -17.33
N VAL A 35 -29.07 -5.75 -16.81
CA VAL A 35 -29.34 -5.74 -15.37
C VAL A 35 -28.47 -6.74 -14.61
N SER A 36 -28.30 -7.95 -15.14
CA SER A 36 -27.41 -8.97 -14.56
C SER A 36 -25.95 -8.48 -14.54
N TRP A 37 -25.47 -7.91 -15.65
CA TRP A 37 -24.12 -7.36 -15.73
C TRP A 37 -23.91 -6.15 -14.81
N LEU A 38 -24.91 -5.26 -14.68
CA LEU A 38 -24.88 -4.14 -13.74
C LEU A 38 -24.70 -4.65 -12.31
N LYS A 39 -25.44 -5.72 -11.94
CA LYS A 39 -25.32 -6.36 -10.63
C LYS A 39 -23.94 -7.01 -10.42
N THR A 40 -23.41 -7.71 -11.43
CA THR A 40 -22.05 -8.27 -11.36
C THR A 40 -20.99 -7.17 -11.27
N MET A 41 -21.15 -6.07 -12.00
CA MET A 41 -20.22 -4.94 -11.98
C MET A 41 -20.29 -4.19 -10.64
N GLN A 42 -21.49 -3.95 -10.10
CA GLN A 42 -21.72 -3.41 -8.76
C GLN A 42 -20.96 -4.26 -7.72
N ASN A 43 -21.17 -5.57 -7.72
CA ASN A 43 -20.46 -6.48 -6.82
C ASN A 43 -18.93 -6.41 -7.02
N SER A 44 -18.46 -6.25 -8.25
CA SER A 44 -17.02 -6.11 -8.53
C SER A 44 -16.44 -4.77 -8.05
N LEU A 45 -17.24 -3.69 -8.09
CA LEU A 45 -16.87 -2.39 -7.53
C LEU A 45 -16.83 -2.44 -6.00
N ASP A 46 -17.86 -3.02 -5.38
CA ASP A 46 -17.97 -3.18 -3.93
C ASP A 46 -16.77 -3.99 -3.39
N THR A 47 -16.47 -5.14 -4.01
CA THR A 47 -15.31 -5.97 -3.62
C THR A 47 -13.96 -5.25 -3.78
N ARG A 48 -13.79 -4.44 -4.83
CA ARG A 48 -12.58 -3.62 -4.99
C ARG A 48 -12.51 -2.46 -3.98
N LEU A 49 -13.63 -1.83 -3.65
CA LEU A 49 -13.72 -0.78 -2.64
C LEU A 49 -13.40 -1.32 -1.25
N ASP A 50 -13.89 -2.51 -0.92
CA ASP A 50 -13.56 -3.23 0.30
C ASP A 50 -12.05 -3.51 0.37
N SER A 51 -11.47 -4.01 -0.73
CA SER A 51 -10.03 -4.27 -0.84
C SER A 51 -9.20 -2.99 -0.63
N ALA A 52 -9.61 -1.87 -1.25
CA ALA A 52 -8.94 -0.59 -1.08
C ALA A 52 -9.03 -0.08 0.38
N THR A 53 -10.19 -0.23 1.01
CA THR A 53 -10.43 0.16 2.41
C THR A 53 -9.57 -0.66 3.37
N GLN A 54 -9.46 -1.97 3.15
CA GLN A 54 -8.59 -2.84 3.93
C GLN A 54 -7.11 -2.46 3.79
N LEU A 55 -6.63 -2.22 2.57
CA LEU A 55 -5.25 -1.80 2.32
C LEU A 55 -4.94 -0.44 2.98
N MET A 56 -5.85 0.54 2.88
CA MET A 56 -5.71 1.82 3.58
C MET A 56 -5.66 1.64 5.11
N GLY A 57 -6.50 0.77 5.66
CA GLY A 57 -6.51 0.44 7.08
C GLY A 57 -5.16 -0.12 7.55
N GLN A 58 -4.58 -1.06 6.79
CA GLN A 58 -3.27 -1.63 7.08
C GLN A 58 -2.15 -0.58 7.05
N ILE A 59 -2.12 0.28 6.02
CA ILE A 59 -1.13 1.38 5.93
C ILE A 59 -1.23 2.31 7.15
N ARG A 60 -2.44 2.67 7.58
CA ARG A 60 -2.66 3.53 8.76
C ARG A 60 -2.24 2.85 10.06
N GLN A 61 -2.54 1.56 10.20
CA GLN A 61 -2.16 0.77 11.39
C GLN A 61 -0.64 0.65 11.51
N ASP A 62 0.04 0.35 10.40
CA ASP A 62 1.50 0.25 10.40
C ASP A 62 2.12 1.60 10.80
N ALA A 63 1.68 2.70 10.18
CA ALA A 63 2.13 4.04 10.54
C ALA A 63 1.94 4.35 12.05
N GLY A 64 0.83 3.91 12.65
CA GLY A 64 0.55 4.04 14.08
C GLY A 64 1.50 3.23 14.97
N ARG A 65 1.73 1.94 14.65
CA ARG A 65 2.67 1.07 15.37
C ARG A 65 4.09 1.62 15.39
N PHE A 66 4.49 2.30 14.32
CA PHE A 66 5.81 2.92 14.27
C PHE A 66 5.94 4.19 15.12
N ALA A 67 4.86 4.97 15.25
CA ALA A 67 4.82 6.07 16.21
C ALA A 67 4.96 5.54 17.65
N GLU A 68 4.36 4.40 17.97
CA GLU A 68 4.50 3.73 19.28
C GLU A 68 5.91 3.17 19.51
N LEU A 69 6.51 2.50 18.52
CA LEU A 69 7.89 2.02 18.61
C LEU A 69 8.86 3.17 18.88
N SER A 70 8.67 4.32 18.22
CA SER A 70 9.45 5.55 18.45
C SER A 70 9.34 6.08 19.89
N LEU A 71 8.21 5.83 20.57
CA LEU A 71 7.97 6.25 21.96
C LEU A 71 8.50 5.23 22.99
N SER A 72 8.42 3.93 22.71
CA SER A 72 8.96 2.86 23.60
C SER A 72 10.49 2.88 23.72
N MET A 73 11.18 3.57 22.82
CA MET A 73 12.63 3.67 22.79
C MET A 73 13.26 4.56 23.88
N LYS A 74 12.47 5.32 24.64
CA LYS A 74 12.96 6.15 25.76
C LYS A 74 13.56 5.30 26.90
N ASN A 75 13.04 4.10 27.13
CA ASN A 75 13.48 3.22 28.23
C ASN A 75 14.85 2.56 27.97
N LEU A 76 15.30 2.51 26.71
CA LEU A 76 16.57 1.89 26.33
C LEU A 76 17.78 2.82 26.58
N GLN A 77 17.57 4.14 26.49
CA GLN A 77 18.59 5.15 26.87
C GLN A 77 18.99 5.05 28.34
N ASP A 78 18.11 4.58 29.21
CA ASP A 78 18.40 4.47 30.64
C ASP A 78 19.25 3.22 30.97
N TYR A 79 19.18 2.15 30.17
CA TYR A 79 20.04 0.98 30.30
C TYR A 79 21.50 1.26 29.91
N LEU A 80 21.71 2.20 28.98
CA LEU A 80 23.03 2.61 28.48
C LEU A 80 23.83 3.49 29.47
N LYS A 81 23.21 3.90 30.58
CA LYS A 81 23.83 4.79 31.59
C LYS A 81 24.57 4.06 32.72
N SER A 82 24.51 2.72 32.81
CA SER A 82 25.09 1.99 33.95
C SER A 82 26.50 1.43 33.65
N PRO A 83 27.56 1.91 34.33
CA PRO A 83 28.95 1.70 33.94
C PRO A 83 29.59 0.43 34.54
N LYS A 84 28.87 -0.69 34.66
CA LYS A 84 29.51 -1.98 35.04
C LYS A 84 30.11 -2.66 33.81
N LEU A 85 31.04 -1.96 33.16
CA LEU A 85 31.74 -2.35 31.94
C LEU A 85 32.81 -3.41 32.25
N ARG A 86 32.45 -4.70 32.16
CA ARG A 86 33.40 -5.82 31.99
C ARG A 86 32.78 -6.90 31.10
N GLY A 87 33.56 -7.42 30.15
CA GLY A 87 33.21 -8.62 29.35
C GLY A 87 32.39 -8.35 28.08
N ASN A 88 31.69 -9.37 27.59
CA ASN A 88 30.88 -9.39 26.35
C ASN A 88 29.59 -8.54 26.40
N ILE A 89 29.41 -7.71 27.45
CA ILE A 89 28.19 -6.91 27.65
C ILE A 89 27.92 -5.99 26.46
N GLY A 90 28.97 -5.49 25.78
CA GLY A 90 28.79 -4.65 24.59
C GLY A 90 28.13 -5.40 23.43
N GLU A 91 28.47 -6.67 23.21
CA GLU A 91 27.82 -7.50 22.19
C GLU A 91 26.37 -7.80 22.56
N GLU A 92 26.10 -8.10 23.83
CA GLU A 92 24.74 -8.35 24.32
C GLU A 92 23.84 -7.11 24.16
N VAL A 93 24.35 -5.92 24.50
CA VAL A 93 23.61 -4.65 24.31
C VAL A 93 23.33 -4.39 22.83
N LEU A 94 24.30 -4.61 21.94
CA LEU A 94 24.11 -4.48 20.50
C LEU A 94 23.02 -5.44 19.99
N LYS A 95 23.11 -6.70 20.41
CA LYS A 95 22.16 -7.75 20.08
C LYS A 95 20.74 -7.41 20.55
N ASP A 96 20.60 -6.97 21.79
CA ASP A 96 19.31 -6.60 22.37
C ASP A 96 18.71 -5.38 21.67
N LEU A 97 19.53 -4.37 21.37
CA LEU A 97 19.12 -3.17 20.63
C LEU A 97 18.58 -3.55 19.24
N ILE A 98 19.34 -4.32 18.45
CA ILE A 98 18.94 -4.70 17.10
C ILE A 98 17.69 -5.61 17.15
N SER A 99 17.65 -6.57 18.07
CA SER A 99 16.53 -7.52 18.18
C SER A 99 15.21 -6.87 18.59
N GLN A 100 15.27 -5.75 19.33
CA GLN A 100 14.09 -4.96 19.68
C GLN A 100 13.64 -4.03 18.56
N MET A 101 14.57 -3.52 17.74
CA MET A 101 14.28 -2.54 16.70
C MET A 101 13.84 -3.16 15.37
N PHE A 102 14.35 -4.34 15.03
CA PHE A 102 14.18 -4.91 13.70
C PHE A 102 13.42 -6.24 13.72
N PRO A 103 12.61 -6.53 12.68
CA PRO A 103 12.03 -7.85 12.51
C PRO A 103 13.13 -8.90 12.26
N LYS A 104 12.91 -10.14 12.73
CA LYS A 104 13.92 -11.22 12.73
C LYS A 104 14.53 -11.56 11.36
N ASN A 105 13.91 -11.14 10.26
CA ASN A 105 14.35 -11.41 8.89
C ASN A 105 15.19 -10.28 8.28
N SER A 106 15.29 -9.12 8.94
CA SER A 106 16.03 -7.96 8.41
C SER A 106 17.42 -7.79 9.04
N PHE A 107 17.81 -8.66 9.96
CA PHE A 107 19.15 -8.67 10.55
C PHE A 107 19.63 -10.09 10.84
N PHE A 108 20.93 -10.23 11.01
CA PHE A 108 21.60 -11.46 11.42
C PHE A 108 22.59 -11.13 12.54
N LEU A 109 22.67 -12.01 13.54
CA LEU A 109 23.66 -11.94 14.61
C LEU A 109 24.75 -12.96 14.32
N GLN A 110 26.00 -12.64 14.65
CA GLN A 110 27.15 -13.52 14.41
C GLN A 110 27.20 -13.99 12.95
N TYR A 111 27.01 -13.05 12.02
CA TYR A 111 26.92 -13.32 10.58
C TYR A 111 28.29 -13.72 10.03
N ALA A 112 28.36 -14.92 9.44
CA ALA A 112 29.59 -15.48 8.91
C ALA A 112 29.77 -15.15 7.42
N PHE A 113 30.94 -14.63 7.07
CA PHE A 113 31.39 -14.45 5.69
C PHE A 113 32.05 -15.71 5.15
N LYS A 114 32.34 -15.77 3.84
CA LYS A 114 32.98 -16.96 3.22
C LYS A 114 34.36 -17.26 3.81
N SER A 115 35.08 -16.27 4.33
CA SER A 115 36.36 -16.46 5.02
C SER A 115 36.23 -17.25 6.33
N GLY A 116 35.02 -17.32 6.90
CA GLY A 116 34.77 -17.85 8.23
C GLY A 116 34.81 -16.78 9.34
N ASP A 117 35.21 -15.55 9.02
CA ASP A 117 35.09 -14.42 9.95
C ASP A 117 33.61 -14.11 10.24
N LYS A 118 33.31 -13.71 11.47
CA LYS A 118 31.95 -13.43 11.94
C LYS A 118 31.85 -12.01 12.48
N VAL A 119 30.93 -11.24 11.91
CA VAL A 119 30.57 -9.91 12.45
C VAL A 119 29.46 -10.06 13.49
N ASP A 120 29.52 -9.26 14.56
CA ASP A 120 28.57 -9.34 15.68
C ASP A 120 27.13 -9.15 15.22
N ALA A 121 26.89 -8.17 14.35
CA ALA A 121 25.59 -7.97 13.71
C ALA A 121 25.71 -7.54 12.24
N ALA A 122 24.73 -7.93 11.46
CA ALA A 122 24.61 -7.61 10.05
C ALA A 122 23.16 -7.22 9.74
N ILE A 123 22.92 -5.98 9.32
CA ILE A 123 21.58 -5.50 8.97
C ILE A 123 21.42 -5.58 7.45
N LYS A 124 20.41 -6.30 7.00
CA LYS A 124 20.13 -6.47 5.57
C LYS A 124 19.29 -5.30 5.07
N THR A 125 19.89 -4.44 4.26
CA THR A 125 19.20 -3.33 3.59
C THR A 125 19.12 -3.56 2.07
N GLU A 126 18.42 -2.69 1.35
CA GLU A 126 18.41 -2.71 -0.12
C GLU A 126 19.77 -2.38 -0.74
N ALA A 127 20.55 -1.54 -0.07
CA ALA A 127 21.89 -1.15 -0.52
C ALA A 127 22.96 -2.22 -0.25
N GLY A 128 22.61 -3.27 0.49
CA GLY A 128 23.51 -4.34 0.89
C GLY A 128 23.44 -4.63 2.39
N ILE A 129 24.32 -5.51 2.83
CA ILE A 129 24.47 -5.88 4.24
C ILE A 129 25.32 -4.81 4.93
N LEU A 130 24.78 -4.15 5.96
CA LEU A 130 25.52 -3.25 6.83
C LEU A 130 26.15 -4.05 7.98
N PRO A 131 27.48 -4.22 8.01
CA PRO A 131 28.17 -4.87 9.12
C PRO A 131 28.32 -3.93 10.31
N ILE A 132 28.09 -4.46 11.52
CA ILE A 132 28.23 -3.74 12.79
C ILE A 132 29.01 -4.63 13.76
N ASP A 133 30.20 -4.18 14.14
CA ASP A 133 31.11 -4.93 15.00
C ASP A 133 31.32 -4.15 16.31
N SER A 134 31.20 -4.83 17.46
CA SER A 134 31.37 -4.25 18.78
C SER A 134 32.83 -4.33 19.21
N LYS A 135 33.43 -3.18 19.52
CA LYS A 135 34.81 -3.09 20.01
C LYS A 135 34.89 -2.18 21.21
N PHE A 136 35.60 -2.63 22.25
CA PHE A 136 35.77 -1.87 23.48
C PHE A 136 37.24 -1.79 23.89
N PRO A 137 37.99 -0.76 23.45
CA PRO A 137 39.39 -0.54 23.84
C PRO A 137 39.49 0.02 25.28
N ALA A 138 38.95 -0.72 26.24
CA ALA A 138 38.73 -0.24 27.61
C ALA A 138 40.02 0.00 28.39
N GLU A 139 41.01 -0.88 28.22
CA GLU A 139 42.16 -0.95 29.10
C GLU A 139 43.08 0.28 28.96
N ASN A 140 43.43 0.65 27.73
CA ASN A 140 44.28 1.81 27.47
C ASN A 140 43.53 3.13 27.75
N PHE A 141 42.23 3.17 27.51
CA PHE A 141 41.41 4.32 27.90
C PHE A 141 41.38 4.50 29.43
N GLN A 142 41.19 3.42 30.18
CA GLN A 142 41.22 3.46 31.64
C GLN A 142 42.60 3.90 32.17
N LYS A 143 43.69 3.36 31.60
CA LYS A 143 45.06 3.80 31.93
C LYS A 143 45.25 5.29 31.67
N MET A 144 44.85 5.77 30.49
CA MET A 144 44.94 7.18 30.12
C MET A 144 44.14 8.11 31.05
N MET A 145 42.97 7.68 31.52
CA MET A 145 42.15 8.46 32.45
C MET A 145 42.64 8.41 33.90
N ALA A 146 43.34 7.34 34.30
CA ALA A 146 43.84 7.16 35.66
C ALA A 146 45.26 7.70 35.87
N SER A 147 46.04 7.95 34.80
CA SER A 147 47.40 8.46 34.89
C SER A 147 47.45 9.92 35.35
N GLU A 148 48.13 10.18 36.46
CA GLU A 148 48.43 11.54 36.97
C GLU A 148 49.70 12.14 36.35
N ASN A 149 50.55 11.31 35.74
CA ASN A 149 51.77 11.71 35.07
C ASN A 149 51.51 11.94 33.57
N GLU A 150 51.80 13.15 33.07
CA GLU A 150 51.60 13.52 31.67
C GLU A 150 52.37 12.62 30.67
N ALA A 151 53.56 12.13 31.04
CA ALA A 151 54.32 11.22 30.18
C ALA A 151 53.66 9.83 30.05
N GLU A 152 53.08 9.33 31.13
CA GLU A 152 52.35 8.05 31.14
C GLU A 152 51.02 8.17 30.38
N LYS A 153 50.33 9.30 30.56
CA LYS A 153 49.09 9.63 29.87
C LYS A 153 49.30 9.69 28.35
N GLU A 154 50.39 10.30 27.89
CA GLU A 154 50.73 10.37 26.47
C GLU A 154 51.07 8.99 25.89
N ASN A 155 51.78 8.14 26.63
CA ASN A 155 52.04 6.76 26.20
C ASN A 155 50.74 5.95 26.11
N ALA A 156 49.84 6.07 27.11
CA ALA A 156 48.55 5.41 27.09
C ALA A 156 47.65 5.90 25.94
N ARG A 157 47.71 7.19 25.59
CA ARG A 157 47.05 7.75 24.40
C ARG A 157 47.54 7.10 23.12
N LYS A 158 48.86 6.98 22.92
CA LYS A 158 49.44 6.32 21.74
C LYS A 158 49.03 4.85 21.63
N ASP A 159 49.03 4.14 22.76
CA ASP A 159 48.58 2.76 22.82
C ASP A 159 47.08 2.63 22.49
N PHE A 160 46.24 3.55 23.00
CA PHE A 160 44.82 3.63 22.65
C PHE A 160 44.61 3.86 21.15
N THR A 161 45.28 4.87 20.56
CA THR A 161 45.18 5.19 19.13
C THR A 161 45.61 4.00 18.27
N ARG A 162 46.72 3.33 18.61
CA ARG A 162 47.18 2.14 17.90
C ARG A 162 46.14 1.01 17.92
N ASP A 163 45.58 0.72 19.10
CA ASP A 163 44.64 -0.38 19.26
C ASP A 163 43.32 -0.10 18.53
N VAL A 164 42.82 1.14 18.56
CA VAL A 164 41.65 1.56 17.78
C VAL A 164 41.90 1.43 16.27
N LYS A 165 43.07 1.88 15.77
CA LYS A 165 43.43 1.73 14.36
C LYS A 165 43.51 0.27 13.92
N LYS A 166 44.01 -0.61 14.79
CA LYS A 166 44.01 -2.06 14.54
C LYS A 166 42.57 -2.57 14.36
N HIS A 167 41.66 -2.23 15.26
CA HIS A 167 40.26 -2.62 15.14
C HIS A 167 39.59 -2.10 13.87
N ILE A 168 39.82 -0.83 13.51
CA ILE A 168 39.34 -0.25 12.25
C ILE A 168 39.84 -1.05 11.05
N THR A 169 41.13 -1.40 11.04
CA THR A 169 41.74 -2.17 9.95
C THR A 169 41.12 -3.57 9.87
N ASP A 170 40.99 -4.25 11.01
CA ASP A 170 40.39 -5.58 11.09
C ASP A 170 38.94 -5.57 10.56
N ILE A 171 38.12 -4.62 11.01
CA ILE A 171 36.72 -4.47 10.56
C ILE A 171 36.66 -4.21 9.05
N SER A 172 37.49 -3.30 8.56
CA SER A 172 37.52 -2.94 7.15
C SER A 172 37.86 -4.14 6.27
N GLN A 173 38.91 -4.89 6.62
CA GLN A 173 39.38 -6.03 5.84
C GLN A 173 38.46 -7.25 5.91
N LYS A 174 37.83 -7.49 7.07
CA LYS A 174 37.03 -8.71 7.29
C LYS A 174 35.58 -8.57 6.86
N TYR A 175 35.01 -7.36 6.94
CA TYR A 175 33.56 -7.18 6.87
C TYR A 175 33.09 -6.21 5.79
N ILE A 176 33.97 -5.40 5.18
CA ILE A 176 33.61 -4.58 4.02
C ILE A 176 33.97 -5.37 2.76
N LEU A 177 33.05 -6.25 2.35
CA LEU A 177 33.17 -7.20 1.24
C LEU A 177 32.02 -7.00 0.23
N PRO A 178 32.08 -5.98 -0.65
CA PRO A 178 31.04 -5.73 -1.66
C PRO A 178 30.76 -6.95 -2.58
N GLU A 179 31.76 -7.79 -2.84
CA GLU A 179 31.66 -9.04 -3.57
C GLU A 179 30.84 -10.13 -2.84
N GLU A 180 30.64 -9.98 -1.54
CA GLU A 180 29.74 -10.78 -0.71
C GLU A 180 28.42 -10.05 -0.41
N GLY A 181 28.19 -8.88 -1.01
CA GLY A 181 26.94 -8.12 -0.90
C GLY A 181 26.86 -7.19 0.31
N THR A 182 27.99 -6.85 0.92
CA THR A 182 28.01 -5.81 1.96
C THR A 182 27.91 -4.42 1.34
N MET A 183 27.51 -3.46 2.18
CA MET A 183 27.74 -2.05 1.88
C MET A 183 29.24 -1.76 1.82
N ASP A 184 29.58 -0.62 1.26
CA ASP A 184 30.97 -0.18 1.07
C ASP A 184 31.56 0.49 2.32
N PHE A 185 30.90 0.31 3.48
CA PHE A 185 31.32 0.76 4.81
C PHE A 185 30.77 -0.16 5.91
N ALA A 186 31.34 -0.04 7.12
CA ALA A 186 30.87 -0.74 8.32
C ALA A 186 30.75 0.22 9.52
N LEU A 187 29.97 -0.17 10.53
CA LEU A 187 29.89 0.54 11.80
C LEU A 187 30.75 -0.17 12.86
N MET A 188 31.53 0.61 13.60
CA MET A 188 32.26 0.14 14.79
C MET A 188 31.52 0.61 16.03
N TYR A 189 30.80 -0.29 16.68
CA TYR A 189 30.04 0.01 17.88
C TYR A 189 30.95 0.09 19.12
N ILE A 190 30.96 1.24 19.77
CA ILE A 190 31.69 1.52 21.00
C ILE A 190 30.67 1.56 22.15
N PRO A 191 30.61 0.56 23.04
CA PRO A 191 29.59 0.45 24.09
C PRO A 191 29.88 1.39 25.29
N SER A 192 30.40 2.58 25.04
CA SER A 192 30.74 3.58 26.05
C SER A 192 30.81 4.97 25.41
N GLU A 193 29.95 5.87 25.87
CA GLU A 193 29.94 7.25 25.36
C GLU A 193 31.25 7.99 25.61
N PRO A 194 31.85 7.98 26.82
CA PRO A 194 33.13 8.64 27.05
C PRO A 194 34.25 8.15 26.13
N VAL A 195 34.33 6.84 25.87
CA VAL A 195 35.35 6.26 24.98
C VAL A 195 35.10 6.69 23.53
N TYR A 196 33.83 6.69 23.10
CA TYR A 196 33.45 7.18 21.78
C TYR A 196 33.85 8.65 21.60
N TYR A 197 33.58 9.51 22.59
CA TYR A 197 33.93 10.93 22.50
C TYR A 197 35.43 11.16 22.38
N GLU A 198 36.26 10.43 23.12
CA GLU A 198 37.72 10.52 22.97
C GLU A 198 38.16 10.13 21.56
N LEU A 199 37.57 9.05 21.02
CA LEU A 199 37.88 8.55 19.69
C LEU A 199 37.56 9.59 18.61
N VAL A 200 36.35 10.15 18.61
CA VAL A 200 35.90 11.07 17.54
C VAL A 200 36.51 12.48 17.66
N ASN A 201 37.03 12.85 18.83
CA ASN A 201 37.79 14.09 19.01
C ASN A 201 39.25 13.95 18.57
N ASP A 202 39.77 12.73 18.42
CA ASP A 202 41.09 12.49 17.87
C ASP A 202 41.03 12.52 16.32
N MET A 203 41.67 13.53 15.74
CA MET A 203 41.70 13.75 14.30
C MET A 203 42.43 12.63 13.56
N GLU A 204 43.50 12.09 14.14
CA GLU A 204 44.28 11.00 13.56
C GLU A 204 43.44 9.73 13.45
N ILE A 205 42.65 9.42 14.47
CA ILE A 205 41.74 8.27 14.45
C ILE A 205 40.60 8.52 13.46
N THR A 206 39.96 9.68 13.51
CA THR A 206 38.79 9.99 12.68
C THR A 206 39.11 9.98 11.19
N GLU A 207 40.26 10.53 10.78
CA GLU A 207 40.74 10.46 9.40
C GLU A 207 41.06 9.03 8.96
N PHE A 208 41.69 8.25 9.85
CA PHE A 208 42.00 6.84 9.57
C PHE A 208 40.73 6.01 9.43
N ALA A 209 39.74 6.20 10.30
CA ALA A 209 38.43 5.56 10.27
C ALA A 209 37.71 5.85 8.94
N ARG A 210 37.66 7.13 8.53
CA ARG A 210 37.08 7.57 7.26
C ARG A 210 37.77 6.92 6.06
N LYS A 211 39.11 6.88 6.05
CA LYS A 211 39.89 6.27 4.95
C LYS A 211 39.60 4.77 4.80
N ASN A 212 39.40 4.06 5.91
CA ASN A 212 39.07 2.64 5.94
C ASN A 212 37.56 2.36 5.86
N ARG A 213 36.73 3.41 5.73
CA ARG A 213 35.27 3.33 5.64
C ARG A 213 34.63 2.60 6.82
N VAL A 214 35.21 2.78 8.00
CA VAL A 214 34.66 2.29 9.26
C VAL A 214 34.21 3.51 10.06
N TYR A 215 32.94 3.54 10.45
CA TYR A 215 32.37 4.67 11.17
C TYR A 215 32.12 4.28 12.63
N PRO A 216 32.89 4.84 13.57
CA PRO A 216 32.64 4.66 15.00
C PRO A 216 31.25 5.17 15.35
N VAL A 217 30.52 4.41 16.16
CA VAL A 217 29.22 4.80 16.70
C VAL A 217 29.14 4.41 18.17
N SER A 218 28.60 5.32 18.97
CA SER A 218 28.22 5.10 20.35
C SER A 218 26.83 4.49 20.47
N PRO A 219 26.34 4.16 21.67
CA PRO A 219 24.97 3.70 21.83
C PRO A 219 23.91 4.68 21.30
N ASN A 220 24.06 5.98 21.57
CA ASN A 220 23.10 6.98 21.10
C ASN A 220 23.19 7.20 19.59
N THR A 221 24.40 7.26 19.04
CA THR A 221 24.57 7.48 17.59
C THR A 221 24.22 6.23 16.79
N LEU A 222 24.51 5.02 17.29
CA LEU A 222 24.04 3.78 16.69
C LEU A 222 22.52 3.77 16.66
N TYR A 223 21.87 4.03 17.79
CA TYR A 223 20.43 4.10 17.88
C TYR A 223 19.82 5.06 16.83
N ALA A 224 20.37 6.28 16.69
CA ALA A 224 19.91 7.23 15.68
C ALA A 224 20.07 6.70 14.24
N ASN A 225 21.20 6.05 13.94
CA ASN A 225 21.42 5.42 12.63
C ASN A 225 20.41 4.29 12.38
N LEU A 226 20.16 3.44 13.38
CA LEU A 226 19.19 2.36 13.28
C LEU A 226 17.76 2.87 13.06
N GLN A 227 17.39 4.01 13.67
CA GLN A 227 16.10 4.67 13.40
C GLN A 227 15.97 5.09 11.93
N VAL A 228 17.02 5.68 11.35
CA VAL A 228 17.01 6.09 9.94
C VAL A 228 16.88 4.87 9.02
N ILE A 229 17.57 3.78 9.32
CA ILE A 229 17.45 2.52 8.56
C ILE A 229 16.02 1.95 8.67
N LEU A 230 15.45 1.95 9.87
CA LEU A 230 14.08 1.48 10.09
C LEU A 230 13.06 2.32 9.31
N LEU A 231 13.19 3.65 9.33
CA LEU A 231 12.37 4.56 8.52
C LEU A 231 12.48 4.27 7.02
N SER A 232 13.66 3.88 6.54
CA SER A 232 13.85 3.47 5.15
C SER A 232 13.05 2.20 4.82
N PHE A 233 13.06 1.19 5.70
CA PHE A 233 12.25 -0.04 5.50
C PHE A 233 10.76 0.27 5.50
N GLN A 234 10.31 1.15 6.39
CA GLN A 234 8.93 1.60 6.43
C GLN A 234 8.51 2.34 5.17
N GLY A 235 9.33 3.28 4.71
CA GLY A 235 9.08 4.04 3.49
C GLY A 235 8.83 3.09 2.32
N LYS A 236 9.66 2.04 2.21
CA LYS A 236 9.51 1.00 1.19
C LYS A 236 8.23 0.18 1.35
N ASP A 237 7.90 -0.29 2.55
CA ASP A 237 6.67 -1.08 2.76
C ASP A 237 5.41 -0.26 2.45
N ILE A 238 5.41 1.02 2.84
CA ILE A 238 4.33 1.96 2.53
C ILE A 238 4.27 2.21 1.02
N GLU A 239 5.40 2.38 0.34
CA GLU A 239 5.49 2.55 -1.12
C GLU A 239 4.88 1.34 -1.85
N LEU A 240 5.28 0.13 -1.48
CA LEU A 240 4.76 -1.11 -2.09
C LEU A 240 3.24 -1.26 -1.90
N LYS A 241 2.75 -1.02 -0.67
CA LYS A 241 1.30 -1.05 -0.38
C LYS A 241 0.54 0.07 -1.11
N SER A 242 1.15 1.25 -1.24
CA SER A 242 0.58 2.36 -1.99
C SER A 242 0.46 2.04 -3.48
N HIS A 243 1.45 1.38 -4.07
CA HIS A 243 1.36 0.89 -5.45
C HIS A 243 0.21 -0.10 -5.66
N GLN A 244 0.02 -1.03 -4.72
CA GLN A 244 -1.11 -1.96 -4.74
C GLN A 244 -2.45 -1.22 -4.63
N LEU A 245 -2.55 -0.28 -3.70
CA LEU A 245 -3.74 0.58 -3.53
C LEU A 245 -4.06 1.35 -4.81
N PHE A 246 -3.07 1.98 -5.45
CA PHE A 246 -3.26 2.67 -6.73
C PHE A 246 -3.69 1.73 -7.86
N ALA A 247 -3.19 0.49 -7.88
CA ALA A 247 -3.66 -0.50 -8.86
C ALA A 247 -5.14 -0.85 -8.66
N VAL A 248 -5.59 -1.01 -7.42
CA VAL A 248 -7.01 -1.24 -7.08
C VAL A 248 -7.86 -0.03 -7.48
N LEU A 249 -7.43 1.20 -7.13
CA LEU A 249 -8.14 2.44 -7.48
C LEU A 249 -8.27 2.64 -9.00
N ARG A 250 -7.22 2.34 -9.78
CA ARG A 250 -7.30 2.34 -11.25
C ARG A 250 -8.30 1.32 -11.78
N GLY A 251 -8.38 0.14 -11.15
CA GLY A 251 -9.41 -0.85 -11.46
C GLY A 251 -10.83 -0.31 -11.25
N ILE A 252 -11.07 0.32 -10.10
CA ILE A 252 -12.35 0.97 -9.78
C ILE A 252 -12.70 2.04 -10.82
N GLN A 253 -11.75 2.91 -11.17
CA GLN A 253 -11.98 3.96 -12.18
C GLN A 253 -12.41 3.38 -13.54
N LYS A 254 -11.78 2.27 -13.97
CA LYS A 254 -12.14 1.59 -15.22
C LYS A 254 -13.54 0.98 -15.16
N ASP A 255 -13.87 0.31 -14.07
CA ASP A 255 -15.17 -0.33 -13.88
C ASP A 255 -16.30 0.72 -13.78
N TYR A 256 -16.03 1.86 -13.13
CA TYR A 256 -16.93 3.02 -13.11
C TYR A 256 -17.15 3.62 -14.51
N GLY A 257 -16.10 3.77 -15.32
CA GLY A 257 -16.22 4.27 -16.70
C GLY A 257 -17.12 3.38 -17.56
N LYS A 258 -16.92 2.06 -17.51
CA LYS A 258 -17.78 1.09 -18.21
C LYS A 258 -19.23 1.15 -17.75
N LEU A 259 -19.45 1.33 -16.45
CA LEU A 259 -20.79 1.49 -15.89
C LEU A 259 -21.48 2.73 -16.49
N GLY A 260 -20.78 3.87 -16.55
CA GLY A 260 -21.27 5.09 -17.17
C GLY A 260 -21.69 4.93 -18.63
N GLU A 261 -20.86 4.28 -19.46
CA GLU A 261 -21.17 4.00 -20.87
C GLU A 261 -22.45 3.18 -21.03
N ARG A 262 -22.64 2.16 -20.17
CA ARG A 262 -23.81 1.29 -20.23
C ARG A 262 -25.07 1.93 -19.67
N LEU A 263 -24.96 2.75 -18.63
CA LEU A 263 -26.08 3.58 -18.15
C LEU A 263 -26.52 4.57 -19.23
N SER A 264 -25.58 5.16 -19.98
CA SER A 264 -25.90 5.99 -21.15
C SER A 264 -26.68 5.22 -22.21
N LEU A 265 -26.26 3.98 -22.51
CA LEU A 265 -26.97 3.11 -23.44
C LEU A 265 -28.38 2.75 -22.94
N LEU A 266 -28.52 2.38 -21.67
CA LEU A 266 -29.80 2.08 -21.04
C LEU A 266 -30.74 3.29 -21.11
N ASN A 267 -30.24 4.49 -20.80
CA ASN A 267 -31.02 5.72 -20.89
C ASN A 267 -31.55 5.97 -22.32
N LYS A 268 -30.73 5.70 -23.35
CA LYS A 268 -31.17 5.76 -24.76
C LYS A 268 -32.30 4.77 -25.04
N HIS A 269 -32.19 3.52 -24.57
CA HIS A 269 -33.24 2.52 -24.75
C HIS A 269 -34.55 2.92 -24.05
N LEU A 270 -34.47 3.40 -22.80
CA LEU A 270 -35.64 3.88 -22.05
C LEU A 270 -36.31 5.07 -22.73
N THR A 271 -35.53 6.04 -23.21
CA THR A 271 -36.04 7.21 -23.94
C THR A 271 -36.76 6.79 -25.22
N ASN A 272 -36.17 5.85 -25.97
CA ASN A 272 -36.79 5.32 -27.19
C ASN A 272 -38.09 4.58 -26.88
N ALA A 273 -38.11 3.75 -25.82
CA ALA A 273 -39.31 3.03 -25.40
C ALA A 273 -40.42 3.99 -24.95
N TYR A 274 -40.08 5.02 -24.18
CA TYR A 274 -41.01 6.06 -23.75
C TYR A 274 -41.62 6.80 -24.95
N ASN A 275 -40.79 7.22 -25.90
CA ASN A 275 -41.25 7.89 -27.12
C ASN A 275 -42.19 6.99 -27.94
N GLN A 276 -41.87 5.70 -28.07
CA GLN A 276 -42.74 4.74 -28.75
C GLN A 276 -44.08 4.56 -28.04
N MET A 277 -44.08 4.47 -26.70
CA MET A 277 -45.30 4.36 -25.90
C MET A 277 -46.21 5.59 -26.09
N SER A 278 -45.63 6.79 -26.08
CA SER A 278 -46.35 8.04 -26.33
C SER A 278 -47.02 8.07 -27.71
N SER A 279 -46.31 7.61 -28.74
CA SER A 279 -46.84 7.49 -30.10
C SER A 279 -48.04 6.53 -30.17
N VAL A 280 -47.92 5.33 -29.54
CA VAL A 280 -49.00 4.34 -29.51
C VAL A 280 -50.22 4.85 -28.75
N GLY A 281 -50.01 5.54 -27.63
CA GLY A 281 -51.12 6.15 -26.87
C GLY A 281 -51.88 7.20 -27.68
N THR A 282 -51.15 7.98 -28.49
CA THR A 282 -51.74 8.97 -29.40
C THR A 282 -52.58 8.29 -30.49
N GLU A 283 -52.04 7.27 -31.16
CA GLU A 283 -52.77 6.48 -32.17
C GLU A 283 -54.01 5.81 -31.58
N TYR A 284 -53.90 5.23 -30.38
CA TYR A 284 -55.02 4.61 -29.68
C TYR A 284 -56.14 5.62 -29.39
N THR A 285 -55.78 6.82 -28.94
CA THR A 285 -56.75 7.90 -28.67
C THR A 285 -57.45 8.33 -29.96
N LEU A 286 -56.71 8.51 -31.05
CA LEU A 286 -57.25 8.85 -32.38
C LEU A 286 -58.18 7.75 -32.92
N MET A 287 -57.82 6.47 -32.74
CA MET A 287 -58.68 5.34 -33.08
C MET A 287 -59.99 5.35 -32.28
N GLY A 288 -59.91 5.59 -30.96
CA GLY A 288 -61.09 5.73 -30.10
C GLY A 288 -62.02 6.85 -30.58
N GLN A 289 -61.47 8.02 -30.90
CA GLN A 289 -62.24 9.15 -31.45
C GLN A 289 -62.93 8.79 -32.77
N LYS A 290 -62.22 8.11 -33.69
CA LYS A 290 -62.81 7.65 -34.96
C LYS A 290 -63.95 6.65 -34.73
N LEU A 291 -63.78 5.69 -33.83
CA LEU A 291 -64.82 4.70 -33.49
C LEU A 291 -66.06 5.37 -32.89
N SER A 292 -65.90 6.32 -31.97
CA SER A 292 -67.02 7.09 -31.41
C SER A 292 -67.72 7.94 -32.47
N SER A 293 -66.97 8.50 -33.43
CA SER A 293 -67.56 9.27 -34.54
C SER A 293 -68.38 8.39 -35.50
N THR A 294 -67.98 7.14 -35.73
CA THR A 294 -68.76 6.19 -36.55
C THR A 294 -70.01 5.67 -35.84
N GLN A 295 -69.99 5.55 -34.51
CA GLN A 295 -71.16 5.18 -33.71
C GLN A 295 -72.25 6.26 -33.76
N ASN A 296 -71.87 7.53 -33.89
CA ASN A 296 -72.79 8.65 -34.09
C ASN A 296 -73.36 8.72 -35.51
N LEU A 297 -72.78 8.01 -36.49
CA LEU A 297 -73.30 7.93 -37.86
C LEU A 297 -74.37 6.85 -38.03
N GLU A 298 -74.26 5.71 -37.32
CA GLU A 298 -75.30 4.66 -37.34
C GLU A 298 -76.60 5.07 -36.61
N GLY A 299 -76.56 6.01 -35.66
CA GLY A 299 -77.76 6.55 -35.00
C GLY A 299 -78.52 7.61 -35.81
N GLY A 300 -77.99 8.06 -36.95
CA GLY A 300 -78.52 9.20 -37.70
C GLY A 300 -79.24 8.86 -39.02
N GLU A 301 -79.04 7.65 -39.57
CA GLU A 301 -79.58 7.32 -40.90
C GLU A 301 -80.92 6.56 -40.88
N GLU A 302 -81.39 6.04 -39.74
CA GLU A 302 -82.64 5.27 -39.71
C GLU A 302 -83.93 6.11 -39.57
N ILE A 303 -83.86 7.45 -39.42
CA ILE A 303 -85.07 8.29 -39.25
C ILE A 303 -85.49 9.06 -40.53
N LYS A 304 -84.69 9.10 -41.60
CA LYS A 304 -85.02 9.91 -42.79
C LYS A 304 -85.64 9.17 -44.00
N ARG A 305 -85.97 7.88 -43.89
CA ARG A 305 -86.58 7.11 -45.01
C ARG A 305 -88.04 6.67 -44.85
N ILE A 306 -88.76 7.09 -43.80
CA ILE A 306 -90.20 6.71 -43.63
C ILE A 306 -91.18 7.90 -43.70
N SER A 307 -90.76 9.15 -43.99
CA SER A 307 -91.72 10.28 -44.08
C SER A 307 -91.70 11.04 -45.41
N SER A 308 -91.77 10.32 -46.54
CA SER A 308 -92.22 10.90 -47.82
C SER A 308 -92.74 9.84 -48.80
N LYS A 309 -93.90 9.26 -48.51
CA LYS A 309 -94.87 8.82 -49.54
C LYS A 309 -96.20 8.48 -48.86
N ASP A 310 -97.19 9.28 -49.22
CA ASP A 310 -98.65 9.12 -49.15
C ASP A 310 -99.32 8.93 -47.78
#